data_AF-A0A520WYZ1-F1
#
_entry.id   AF-A0A520WYZ1-F1
#
_cell.length_a   1.000
_cell.length_b   1.000
_cell.length_c   1.000
_cell.angle_alpha   90.00
_cell.angle_beta   90.00
_cell.angle_gamma   90.00
#
_symmetry.space_group_name_H-M   'P 1'
#
loop_
_entity.id
_entity.type
_entity.pdbx_description
1 polymer ?
#
loop_
_entity_poly.entity_id
_entity_poly.type
_entity_poly.pdbx_seq_one_letter_code
_entity_poly.pdbx_strand_id
1 'polypeptide(L)' 'MEQESGPDVFAHFSEIKGDGFKTLAEGQKVEFTVTQGQKGPQAENIVAA' A
#
# COMPACT_ATOMS: atom_id res chain seq x y z
N MET A 1 -9.63 3.77 -0.72
CA MET A 1 -8.62 4.70 -0.18
C MET A 1 -8.16 5.53 -1.34
N GLU A 2 -8.69 6.75 -1.47
CA GLU A 2 -8.41 7.64 -2.60
C GLU A 2 -7.44 8.70 -2.09
N GLN A 3 -6.32 8.88 -2.78
CA GLN A 3 -5.25 9.80 -2.38
C GLN A 3 -5.54 11.16 -3.02
N GLU A 4 -5.81 12.19 -2.22
CA GLU A 4 -6.40 13.48 -2.66
C GLU A 4 -5.59 14.29 -3.71
N SER A 5 -4.41 13.83 -4.17
CA SER A 5 -3.70 14.35 -5.37
C SER A 5 -2.42 13.54 -5.68
N GLY A 6 -2.48 12.21 -5.64
CA GLY A 6 -1.36 11.32 -5.98
C GLY A 6 -1.67 10.44 -7.20
N PRO A 7 -0.67 10.04 -8.02
CA PRO A 7 -0.90 9.01 -9.03
C PRO A 7 -1.37 7.73 -8.35
N ASP A 8 -2.32 7.02 -8.96
CA ASP A 8 -2.79 5.73 -8.44
C ASP A 8 -1.61 4.78 -8.26
N VAL A 9 -1.42 4.28 -7.03
CA VAL A 9 -0.36 3.34 -6.68
C VAL A 9 -0.96 1.95 -6.48
N PHE A 10 -0.43 0.96 -7.17
CA PHE A 10 -0.85 -0.43 -7.00
C PHE A 10 -0.33 -1.01 -5.69
N ALA A 11 -1.22 -1.52 -4.83
CA ALA A 11 -0.87 -2.23 -3.61
C ALA A 11 -1.15 -3.74 -3.77
N HIS A 12 -0.15 -4.58 -3.52
CA HIS A 12 -0.32 -6.03 -3.46
C HIS A 12 -0.27 -6.51 -2.01
N PHE A 13 -1.11 -7.47 -1.63
CA PHE A 13 -1.21 -7.95 -0.25
C PHE A 13 0.11 -8.55 0.29
N SER A 14 0.99 -9.02 -0.61
CA SER A 14 2.33 -9.51 -0.23
C SER A 14 3.18 -8.44 0.46
N GLU A 15 2.97 -7.19 0.08
CA GLU A 15 3.76 -6.03 0.52
C GLU A 15 3.32 -5.51 1.89
N ILE A 16 2.17 -5.97 2.40
CA ILE A 16 1.70 -5.67 3.75
C ILE A 16 2.61 -6.36 4.76
N LYS A 17 3.20 -5.56 5.65
CA LYS A 17 4.03 -5.97 6.77
C LYS A 17 3.20 -5.93 8.05
N GLY A 18 3.41 -6.94 8.90
CA GLY A 18 2.71 -7.09 10.18
C GLY A 18 2.73 -8.54 10.63
N ASP A 19 2.62 -8.75 11.94
CA ASP A 19 2.50 -10.07 12.54
C ASP A 19 1.03 -10.52 12.51
N GLY A 20 0.73 -11.61 11.80
CA GLY A 20 -0.62 -12.16 11.66
C GLY A 20 -1.24 -12.00 10.27
N PHE A 21 -2.57 -11.82 10.20
CA PHE A 21 -3.29 -11.68 8.94
C PHE A 21 -2.97 -10.34 8.26
N LYS A 22 -2.41 -10.41 7.05
CA LYS A 22 -2.06 -9.26 6.20
C LYS A 22 -3.32 -8.62 5.59
N THR A 23 -4.07 -7.88 6.39
CA THR A 23 -5.32 -7.23 5.96
C THR A 23 -5.33 -5.77 6.38
N LEU A 24 -5.83 -4.90 5.50
CA LEU A 24 -6.13 -3.50 5.79
C LEU A 24 -7.65 -3.32 5.81
N ALA A 25 -8.17 -2.63 6.82
CA ALA A 25 -9.57 -2.23 6.84
C ALA A 25 -9.81 -1.09 5.83
N GLU A 26 -11.03 -1.00 5.30
CA GLU A 26 -11.40 0.14 4.46
C GLU A 26 -11.25 1.45 5.25
N GLY A 27 -10.60 2.44 4.64
CA GLY A 27 -10.33 3.74 5.28
C GLY A 27 -9.19 3.74 6.29
N GLN A 28 -8.54 2.60 6.55
CA GLN A 28 -7.36 2.53 7.41
C GLN A 28 -6.20 3.32 6.81
N LYS A 29 -5.56 4.16 7.61
CA LYS A 29 -4.35 4.88 7.20
C LYS A 29 -3.17 3.92 7.18
N VAL A 30 -2.32 4.09 6.18
CA VAL A 30 -1.13 3.27 5.98
C VAL A 30 0.05 4.13 5.58
N GLU A 31 1.23 3.65 5.92
CA GLU A 31 2.50 4.15 5.41
C GLU A 31 3.09 3.11 4.45
N PHE A 32 3.70 3.58 3.37
CA PHE A 32 4.30 2.72 2.35
C PHE A 32 5.37 3.48 1.58
N THR A 33 6.23 2.74 0.89
CA THR A 33 7.20 3.30 -0.06
C THR A 33 6.69 3.11 -1.48
N VAL A 34 6.74 4.16 -2.31
CA VAL A 34 6.40 4.06 -3.73
C VAL A 34 7.64 3.63 -4.53
N THR A 35 7.53 2.56 -5.30
CA THR A 35 8.56 2.09 -6.23
C THR A 35 8.00 1.97 -7.66
N GLN A 36 8.87 1.94 -8.66
CA GLN A 36 8.47 1.74 -10.05
C GLN A 36 8.47 0.23 -10.38
N GLY A 37 7.29 -0.36 -10.54
CA GLY A 37 7.12 -1.75 -10.95
C GLY A 37 6.93 -1.92 -12.46
N GLN A 38 6.84 -3.19 -12.89
CA GLN A 38 6.63 -3.55 -14.31
C GLN A 38 5.30 -3.04 -14.89
N LYS A 39 4.31 -2.75 -14.03
CA LYS A 39 2.96 -2.30 -14.41
C LYS A 39 2.70 -0.82 -14.06
N GLY A 40 3.71 -0.09 -13.58
CA GLY A 40 3.56 1.27 -13.07
C GLY A 40 4.00 1.41 -11.61
N PRO A 41 3.72 2.57 -10.98
CA PRO A 41 3.98 2.80 -9.56
C PRO A 41 3.28 1.77 -8.67
N GLN A 42 4.01 1.22 -7.70
CA GLN A 42 3.50 0.25 -6.74
C GLN A 42 3.93 0.58 -5.31
N ALA A 43 3.15 0.13 -4.33
CA ALA A 43 3.39 0.32 -2.91
C ALA A 43 4.11 -0.90 -2.33
N GLU A 44 5.26 -0.66 -1.70
CA GLU A 44 6.07 -1.64 -0.98
C GLU A 44 6.15 -1.31 0.51
N ASN A 45 6.44 -2.32 1.33
CA ASN A 45 6.59 -2.19 2.79
C ASN A 45 5.39 -1.49 3.45
N ILE A 46 4.18 -1.92 3.07
CA ILE A 46 2.95 -1.30 3.55
C ILE A 46 2.75 -1.65 5.02
N VAL A 47 2.65 -0.65 5.88
CA VAL A 47 2.38 -0.80 7.31
C VAL A 47 1.15 -0.01 7.71
N ALA A 48 0.37 -0.55 8.64
CA ALA A 48 -0.70 0.18 9.30
C ALA A 48 -0.10 1.35 10.10
N ALA A 49 -0.64 2.56 9.89
CA ALA A 49 -0.28 3.74 10.66
C ALA A 49 -0.99 3.77 12.02
#